data_AF-A0A924UF46-F1
#
_entry.id   AF-A0A924UF46-F1
#
_cell.length_a   1.000
_cell.length_b   1.000
_cell.length_c   1.000
_cell.angle_alpha   90.00
_cell.angle_beta   90.00
_cell.angle_gamma   90.00
#
_symmetry.space_group_name_H-M   'P 1'
#
loop_
_entity.id
_entity.type
_entity.pdbx_description
1 polymer ?
#
loop_
_entity_poly.entity_id
_entity_poly.type
_entity_poly.pdbx_seq_one_letter_code
_entity_poly.pdbx_strand_id
1 'polypeptide(L)'
;MALTGKLTKKLVENLSAGRHGDGDGLYLVVDASGARRWILRVVVKGQRNLQGAPLRTDFGLGGADVVTLNQARERGLEYRRMAKAGLNPKFNKSRKIPCFEEIARQVHLDRMPTWKNAKHGEQWINTLRDYAFPKIGRMPVDSIGQPEVLMCLSPVWTDKHETARRLAQRIKTVLDVAKSKGFRSGENPVTAVQDAKVLPKVKAKPKHHSAMAWQDVPAFYADLKTRDAMAAKALMFTCLTGSRTGEVLGMQWGEVDPAARLWTCPEGRMKGGVLHRVPLGDQMLAVIDPLREMQSEYVFEGQKRHKPLSNMAMLMLLRRMQVEGVTVHGFRST
;
A
#
# COMPACT_ATOMS: atom_id res chain seq x y z
N MET A 1 9.81 21.82 -36.65
CA MET A 1 9.28 21.86 -38.03
C MET A 1 7.78 22.10 -37.95
N ALA A 2 7.26 23.12 -38.63
CA ALA A 2 5.82 23.35 -38.70
C ALA A 2 5.14 22.19 -39.44
N LEU A 3 4.04 21.65 -38.90
CA LEU A 3 3.25 20.64 -39.60
C LEU A 3 2.54 21.32 -40.79
N THR A 4 2.93 20.94 -42.01
CA THR A 4 2.41 21.51 -43.26
C THR A 4 1.30 20.64 -43.86
N GLY A 5 0.30 21.27 -44.46
CA GLY A 5 -0.83 20.60 -45.11
C GLY A 5 -1.48 21.50 -46.16
N LYS A 6 -2.45 20.95 -46.91
CA LYS A 6 -3.09 21.61 -48.06
C LYS A 6 -4.13 22.67 -47.67
N LEU A 7 -4.73 22.57 -46.48
CA LEU A 7 -5.71 23.54 -46.01
C LEU A 7 -5.02 24.74 -45.37
N THR A 8 -5.65 25.90 -45.53
CA THR A 8 -5.31 27.15 -44.86
C THR A 8 -6.48 27.57 -43.97
N LYS A 9 -6.25 28.46 -43.00
CA LYS A 9 -7.33 28.98 -42.14
C LYS A 9 -8.51 29.53 -42.96
N LYS A 10 -8.21 30.29 -44.02
CA LYS A 10 -9.23 30.84 -44.93
C LYS A 10 -10.04 29.75 -45.64
N LEU A 11 -9.40 28.65 -46.06
CA LEU A 11 -10.12 27.52 -46.66
C LEU A 11 -11.02 26.82 -45.63
N VAL A 12 -10.52 26.64 -44.40
CA VAL A 12 -11.30 26.03 -43.31
C VAL A 12 -12.58 26.79 -43.01
N GLU A 13 -12.63 28.10 -43.27
CA GLU A 13 -13.80 28.98 -43.06
C GLU A 13 -14.75 29.05 -44.27
N ASN A 14 -14.30 28.75 -45.49
CA ASN A 14 -15.07 29.02 -46.72
C ASN A 14 -15.44 27.79 -47.56
N LEU A 15 -14.86 26.61 -47.26
CA LEU A 15 -15.19 25.39 -48.00
C LEU A 15 -16.66 24.98 -47.83
N SER A 16 -17.28 24.56 -48.93
CA SER A 16 -18.66 24.06 -48.99
C SER A 16 -18.80 22.65 -48.40
N ALA A 17 -20.04 22.18 -48.27
CA ALA A 17 -20.32 20.83 -47.76
C ALA A 17 -19.52 19.76 -48.51
N GLY A 18 -18.87 18.87 -47.76
CA GLY A 18 -17.98 17.85 -48.31
C GLY A 18 -16.84 17.47 -47.38
N ARG A 19 -16.00 16.54 -47.85
CA ARG A 19 -14.81 16.07 -47.14
C ARG A 19 -13.55 16.57 -47.85
N HIS A 20 -12.82 17.47 -47.19
CA HIS A 20 -11.67 18.18 -47.74
C HIS A 20 -10.39 17.73 -47.06
N GLY A 21 -9.40 17.27 -47.84
CA GLY A 21 -8.17 16.70 -47.30
C GLY A 21 -7.10 17.75 -47.01
N ASP A 22 -6.55 17.75 -45.80
CA ASP A 22 -5.35 18.54 -45.43
C ASP A 22 -4.05 17.78 -45.76
N GLY A 23 -4.13 16.46 -45.93
CA GLY A 23 -2.97 15.57 -46.13
C GLY A 23 -2.82 14.61 -44.96
N ASP A 24 -1.98 13.59 -45.10
CA ASP A 24 -1.65 12.67 -43.99
C ASP A 24 -2.85 11.95 -43.34
N GLY A 25 -3.95 11.81 -44.08
CA GLY A 25 -5.20 11.27 -43.58
C GLY A 25 -6.03 12.23 -42.73
N LEU A 26 -5.61 13.49 -42.56
CA LEU A 26 -6.39 14.55 -41.91
C LEU A 26 -7.38 15.17 -42.92
N TYR A 27 -8.63 15.32 -42.51
CA TYR A 27 -9.70 15.91 -43.30
C TYR A 27 -10.52 16.89 -42.47
N LEU A 28 -10.98 17.97 -43.12
CA LEU A 28 -12.09 18.78 -42.68
C LEU A 28 -13.37 18.21 -43.31
N VAL A 29 -14.37 17.90 -42.49
CA VAL A 29 -15.71 17.54 -42.96
C VAL A 29 -16.63 18.71 -42.67
N VAL A 30 -17.30 19.20 -43.72
CA VAL A 30 -18.32 20.22 -43.67
C VAL A 30 -19.66 19.54 -43.98
N ASP A 31 -20.59 19.54 -43.04
CA ASP A 31 -21.92 19.00 -43.24
C ASP A 31 -22.79 19.97 -44.08
N ALA A 32 -23.92 19.50 -44.62
CA ALA A 32 -24.86 20.35 -45.37
C ALA A 32 -25.41 21.53 -44.54
N SER A 33 -25.46 21.38 -43.21
CA SER A 33 -25.83 22.43 -42.27
C SER A 33 -24.76 23.50 -42.05
N GLY A 34 -23.55 23.31 -42.61
CA GLY A 34 -22.40 24.18 -42.40
C GLY A 34 -21.55 23.84 -41.17
N ALA A 35 -21.95 22.85 -40.37
CA ALA A 35 -21.14 22.37 -39.24
C ALA A 35 -19.82 21.76 -39.73
N ARG A 36 -18.72 22.07 -39.04
CA ARG A 36 -17.36 21.71 -39.47
C ARG A 36 -16.66 20.90 -38.40
N ARG A 37 -16.08 19.76 -38.78
CA ARG A 37 -15.32 18.89 -37.86
C ARG A 37 -14.06 18.33 -38.50
N TRP A 38 -13.05 18.13 -37.67
CA TRP A 38 -11.82 17.47 -38.04
C TRP A 38 -11.94 15.96 -37.87
N ILE A 39 -11.54 15.21 -38.88
CA ILE A 39 -11.41 13.76 -38.82
C ILE A 39 -10.04 13.32 -39.30
N LEU A 40 -9.51 12.27 -38.68
CA LEU A 40 -8.28 11.63 -39.08
C LEU A 40 -8.56 10.18 -39.49
N ARG A 41 -8.23 9.83 -40.73
CA ARG A 41 -8.27 8.47 -41.25
C ARG A 41 -6.91 7.81 -41.08
N VAL A 42 -6.85 6.73 -40.28
CA VAL A 42 -5.63 5.93 -40.13
C VAL A 42 -5.92 4.44 -40.22
N VAL A 43 -4.87 3.67 -40.51
CA VAL A 43 -4.85 2.21 -40.38
C VAL A 43 -4.03 1.89 -39.13
N VAL A 44 -4.64 1.22 -38.16
CA VAL A 44 -3.94 0.78 -36.95
C VAL A 44 -3.19 -0.51 -37.28
N LYS A 45 -1.88 -0.54 -37.03
CA LYS A 45 -1.03 -1.72 -37.28
C LYS A 45 -1.62 -2.95 -36.57
N GLY A 46 -1.86 -4.01 -37.34
CA GLY A 46 -2.41 -5.27 -36.82
C GLY A 46 -3.93 -5.39 -36.83
N GLN A 47 -4.69 -4.31 -37.09
CA GLN A 47 -6.14 -4.39 -37.22
C GLN A 47 -6.56 -4.71 -38.67
N ARG A 48 -7.39 -5.74 -38.84
CA ARG A 48 -7.93 -6.20 -40.13
C ARG A 48 -9.46 -6.19 -40.10
N ASN A 49 -10.09 -5.99 -41.25
CA ASN A 49 -11.53 -6.17 -41.42
C ASN A 49 -11.90 -7.66 -41.54
N LEU A 50 -13.21 -7.96 -41.65
CA LEU A 50 -13.73 -9.33 -41.78
C LEU A 50 -13.16 -10.07 -43.02
N GLN A 51 -12.73 -9.34 -44.04
CA GLN A 51 -12.12 -9.85 -45.26
C GLN A 51 -10.59 -9.94 -45.18
N GLY A 52 -9.99 -9.73 -44.00
CA GLY A 52 -8.54 -9.82 -43.78
C GLY A 52 -7.72 -8.64 -44.33
N ALA A 53 -8.33 -7.59 -44.88
CA ALA A 53 -7.63 -6.40 -45.36
C ALA A 53 -7.37 -5.39 -44.21
N PRO A 54 -6.36 -4.50 -44.31
CA PRO A 54 -6.10 -3.50 -43.28
C PRO A 54 -7.31 -2.59 -43.03
N LEU A 55 -7.72 -2.48 -41.76
CA LEU A 55 -8.90 -1.70 -41.39
C LEU A 55 -8.60 -0.20 -41.38
N ARG A 56 -9.25 0.57 -42.27
CA ARG A 56 -9.22 2.05 -42.26
C ARG A 56 -10.28 2.57 -41.30
N THR A 57 -9.89 3.39 -40.34
CA THR A 57 -10.81 3.93 -39.33
C THR A 57 -10.72 5.45 -39.29
N ASP A 58 -11.87 6.11 -39.28
CA ASP A 58 -11.99 7.56 -39.10
C ASP A 58 -12.12 7.89 -37.60
N PHE A 59 -11.27 8.78 -37.09
CA PHE A 59 -11.29 9.29 -35.72
C PHE A 59 -11.64 10.78 -35.72
N GLY A 60 -12.66 11.17 -34.96
CA GLY A 60 -12.99 12.58 -34.78
C GLY A 60 -11.98 13.29 -33.87
N LEU A 61 -11.48 14.44 -34.31
CA LEU A 61 -10.51 15.27 -33.58
C LEU A 61 -11.13 16.52 -32.92
N GLY A 62 -12.42 16.80 -33.20
CA GLY A 62 -13.19 17.91 -32.64
C GLY A 62 -13.83 18.80 -33.71
N GLY A 63 -14.73 19.71 -33.30
CA GLY A 63 -15.29 20.75 -34.16
C GLY A 63 -14.23 21.78 -34.56
N ALA A 64 -14.33 22.32 -35.77
CA ALA A 64 -13.36 23.30 -36.28
C ALA A 64 -13.54 24.71 -35.67
N ASP A 65 -14.62 24.91 -34.93
CA ASP A 65 -14.91 26.07 -34.07
C ASP A 65 -14.05 26.07 -32.79
N VAL A 66 -13.81 24.89 -32.20
CA VAL A 66 -13.02 24.73 -30.97
C VAL A 66 -11.57 24.32 -31.25
N VAL A 67 -11.34 23.54 -32.32
CA VAL A 67 -10.03 22.97 -32.66
C VAL A 67 -9.49 23.65 -33.90
N THR A 68 -8.44 24.43 -33.72
CA THR A 68 -7.75 25.12 -34.82
C THR A 68 -7.06 24.13 -35.77
N LEU A 69 -6.79 24.55 -37.00
CA LEU A 69 -6.07 23.73 -38.00
C LEU A 69 -4.73 23.19 -37.47
N ASN A 70 -3.96 24.00 -36.75
CA ASN A 70 -2.68 23.57 -36.19
C ASN A 70 -2.88 22.51 -35.08
N GLN A 71 -3.83 22.72 -34.18
CA GLN A 71 -4.17 21.72 -33.15
C GLN A 71 -4.69 20.41 -33.77
N ALA A 72 -5.45 20.50 -34.87
CA ALA A 72 -5.90 19.33 -35.61
C ALA A 72 -4.72 18.54 -36.22
N ARG A 73 -3.71 19.24 -36.75
CA ARG A 73 -2.46 18.62 -37.25
C ARG A 73 -1.65 17.96 -36.15
N GLU A 74 -1.50 18.61 -35.00
CA GLU A 74 -0.79 18.06 -33.83
C GLU A 74 -1.47 16.79 -33.30
N ARG A 75 -2.79 16.85 -33.06
CA ARG A 75 -3.59 15.67 -32.68
C ARG A 75 -3.52 14.57 -33.73
N GLY A 76 -3.54 14.95 -35.01
CA GLY A 76 -3.39 14.03 -36.14
C GLY A 76 -2.06 13.28 -36.12
N LEU A 77 -0.95 13.97 -35.82
CA LEU A 77 0.37 13.36 -35.67
C LEU A 77 0.42 12.36 -34.51
N GLU A 78 -0.14 12.72 -33.36
CA GLU A 78 -0.20 11.87 -32.17
C GLU A 78 -0.94 10.56 -32.46
N TYR A 79 -2.14 10.66 -33.05
CA TYR A 79 -2.96 9.50 -33.40
C TYR A 79 -2.28 8.60 -34.44
N ARG A 80 -1.55 9.18 -35.40
CA ARG A 80 -0.74 8.40 -36.37
C ARG A 80 0.41 7.66 -35.69
N ARG A 81 1.09 8.29 -34.72
CA ARG A 81 2.15 7.62 -33.94
C ARG A 81 1.59 6.42 -33.17
N MET A 82 0.45 6.58 -32.50
CA MET A 82 -0.25 5.48 -31.83
C MET A 82 -0.63 4.35 -32.80
N ALA A 83 -1.25 4.71 -33.93
CA ALA A 83 -1.68 3.74 -34.94
C ALA A 83 -0.50 2.94 -35.55
N LYS A 84 0.65 3.60 -35.80
CA LYS A 84 1.88 2.94 -36.28
C LYS A 84 2.46 1.98 -35.26
N ALA A 85 2.29 2.26 -33.96
CA ALA A 85 2.66 1.37 -32.86
C ALA A 85 1.65 0.23 -32.61
N GLY A 86 0.52 0.19 -33.34
CA GLY A 86 -0.54 -0.81 -33.14
C GLY A 86 -1.53 -0.46 -32.03
N LEU A 87 -1.45 0.76 -31.47
CA LEU A 87 -2.35 1.24 -30.44
C LEU A 87 -3.54 1.96 -31.11
N ASN A 88 -4.75 1.46 -30.90
CA ASN A 88 -5.95 2.09 -31.45
C ASN A 88 -6.28 3.38 -30.65
N PRO A 89 -6.30 4.58 -31.29
CA PRO A 89 -6.51 5.85 -30.61
C PRO A 89 -7.87 5.98 -29.90
N LYS A 90 -8.90 5.23 -30.31
CA LYS A 90 -10.22 5.25 -29.65
C LYS A 90 -10.14 4.75 -28.20
N PHE A 91 -9.29 3.75 -27.97
CA PHE A 91 -9.10 3.13 -26.64
C PHE A 91 -7.89 3.69 -25.89
N ASN A 92 -7.05 4.49 -26.56
CA ASN A 92 -5.82 5.07 -26.01
C ASN A 92 -5.86 6.60 -25.97
N LYS A 93 -7.04 7.24 -26.01
CA LYS A 93 -7.18 8.67 -25.68
C LYS A 93 -6.54 8.92 -24.32
N SER A 94 -5.78 10.01 -24.18
CA SER A 94 -4.96 10.34 -23.00
C SER A 94 -5.65 9.87 -21.71
N ARG A 95 -5.16 8.77 -21.14
CA ARG A 95 -5.64 8.29 -19.84
C ARG A 95 -5.51 9.47 -18.88
N LYS A 96 -6.62 9.89 -18.27
CA LYS A 96 -6.55 10.87 -17.18
C LYS A 96 -5.58 10.32 -16.15
N ILE A 97 -4.48 11.03 -15.95
CA ILE A 97 -3.45 10.57 -15.03
C ILE A 97 -4.00 10.79 -13.61
N PRO A 98 -4.18 9.70 -12.84
CA PRO A 98 -4.74 9.80 -11.51
C PRO A 98 -3.76 10.51 -10.58
N CYS A 99 -4.29 11.09 -9.50
CA CYS A 99 -3.44 11.64 -8.46
C CYS A 99 -2.83 10.54 -7.58
N PHE A 100 -1.80 10.90 -6.81
CA PHE A 100 -1.12 9.97 -5.91
C PHE A 100 -2.07 9.29 -4.93
N GLU A 101 -3.01 10.05 -4.36
CA GLU A 101 -3.94 9.53 -3.38
C GLU A 101 -4.91 8.50 -3.99
N GLU A 102 -5.40 8.73 -5.21
CA GLU A 102 -6.25 7.78 -5.93
C GLU A 102 -5.55 6.43 -6.13
N ILE A 103 -4.29 6.45 -6.62
CA ILE A 103 -3.50 5.22 -6.78
C ILE A 103 -3.20 4.61 -5.42
N ALA A 104 -2.87 5.39 -4.39
CA ALA A 104 -2.57 4.88 -3.06
C ALA A 104 -3.76 4.14 -2.43
N ARG A 105 -4.98 4.69 -2.57
CA ARG A 105 -6.21 4.07 -2.10
C ARG A 105 -6.52 2.80 -2.89
N GLN A 106 -6.32 2.83 -4.22
CA GLN A 106 -6.48 1.63 -5.04
C GLN A 106 -5.50 0.53 -4.64
N VAL A 107 -4.21 0.86 -4.49
CA VAL A 107 -3.18 -0.10 -4.02
C VAL A 107 -3.52 -0.66 -2.66
N HIS A 108 -4.06 0.16 -1.76
CA HIS A 108 -4.51 -0.29 -0.45
C HIS A 108 -5.65 -1.30 -0.57
N LEU A 109 -6.71 -0.99 -1.33
CA LEU A 109 -7.83 -1.90 -1.56
C LEU A 109 -7.38 -3.22 -2.22
N ASP A 110 -6.54 -3.15 -3.25
CA ASP A 110 -6.02 -4.31 -3.97
C ASP A 110 -5.19 -5.23 -3.05
N ARG A 111 -4.49 -4.66 -2.05
CA ARG A 111 -3.62 -5.40 -1.13
C ARG A 111 -4.26 -5.79 0.19
N MET A 112 -5.38 -5.18 0.57
CA MET A 112 -6.11 -5.51 1.80
C MET A 112 -6.32 -7.01 2.01
N PRO A 113 -6.74 -7.81 1.00
CA PRO A 113 -6.92 -9.26 1.16
C PRO A 113 -5.63 -10.03 1.47
N THR A 114 -4.47 -9.48 1.12
CA THR A 114 -3.17 -10.15 1.29
C THR A 114 -2.57 -9.92 2.69
N TRP A 115 -3.08 -8.95 3.45
CA TRP A 115 -2.56 -8.65 4.78
C TRP A 115 -3.24 -9.50 5.84
N LYS A 116 -2.46 -10.41 6.44
CA LYS A 116 -2.91 -11.25 7.57
C LYS A 116 -3.39 -10.46 8.79
N ASN A 117 -3.01 -9.19 8.92
CA ASN A 117 -3.36 -8.34 10.07
C ASN A 117 -4.02 -7.03 9.60
N ALA A 118 -5.31 -6.86 9.91
CA ALA A 118 -6.08 -5.66 9.56
C ALA A 118 -5.42 -4.36 10.04
N LYS A 119 -4.84 -4.36 11.25
CA LYS A 119 -4.13 -3.19 11.80
C LYS A 119 -2.89 -2.85 10.98
N HIS A 120 -2.22 -3.83 10.39
CA HIS A 120 -1.10 -3.56 9.48
C HIS A 120 -1.59 -2.87 8.20
N GLY A 121 -2.74 -3.28 7.66
CA GLY A 121 -3.37 -2.62 6.53
C GLY A 121 -3.75 -1.18 6.82
N GLU A 122 -4.42 -0.93 7.95
CA GLU A 122 -4.74 0.43 8.40
C GLU A 122 -3.49 1.29 8.58
N GLN A 123 -2.44 0.74 9.22
CA GLN A 123 -1.17 1.43 9.37
C GLN A 123 -0.57 1.78 8.01
N TRP A 124 -0.73 0.93 6.99
CA TRP A 124 -0.23 1.16 5.64
C TRP A 124 -0.74 2.47 5.06
N ILE A 125 -2.06 2.64 5.01
CA ILE A 125 -2.70 3.83 4.44
C ILE A 125 -2.58 5.04 5.36
N ASN A 126 -2.65 4.86 6.69
CA ASN A 126 -2.57 5.95 7.66
C ASN A 126 -1.23 6.71 7.58
N THR A 127 -0.11 6.03 7.38
CA THR A 127 1.17 6.75 7.21
C THR A 127 1.20 7.56 5.90
N LEU A 128 0.56 7.09 4.83
CA LEU A 128 0.45 7.92 3.61
C LEU A 128 -0.48 9.11 3.86
N ARG A 129 -1.60 8.91 4.54
CA ARG A 129 -2.52 9.98 4.97
C ARG A 129 -1.84 11.04 5.81
N ASP A 130 -1.03 10.63 6.78
CA ASP A 130 -0.45 11.55 7.75
C ASP A 130 0.77 12.31 7.19
N TYR A 131 1.54 11.69 6.28
CA TYR A 131 2.83 12.23 5.86
C TYR A 131 2.98 12.55 4.35
N ALA A 132 2.19 11.90 3.48
CA ALA A 132 2.28 12.08 2.02
C ALA A 132 1.09 12.83 1.42
N PHE A 133 -0.16 12.46 1.76
CA PHE A 133 -1.35 13.05 1.16
C PHE A 133 -1.43 14.58 1.31
N PRO A 134 -1.06 15.19 2.44
CA PRO A 134 -1.07 16.64 2.59
C PRO A 134 -0.10 17.37 1.63
N LYS A 135 0.92 16.67 1.13
CA LYS A 135 2.01 17.25 0.31
C LYS A 135 1.87 16.90 -1.17
N ILE A 136 1.62 15.63 -1.47
CA ILE A 136 1.65 15.09 -2.85
C ILE A 136 0.34 14.39 -3.24
N GLY A 137 -0.64 14.27 -2.33
CA GLY A 137 -1.84 13.46 -2.54
C GLY A 137 -2.65 13.86 -3.77
N ARG A 138 -2.78 15.16 -4.01
CA ARG A 138 -3.52 15.73 -5.14
C ARG A 138 -2.70 15.86 -6.43
N MET A 139 -1.40 15.57 -6.39
CA MET A 139 -0.54 15.69 -7.57
C MET A 139 -0.73 14.49 -8.50
N PRO A 140 -0.79 14.71 -9.83
CA PRO A 140 -0.71 13.63 -10.82
C PRO A 140 0.52 12.75 -10.60
N VAL A 141 0.38 11.44 -10.75
CA VAL A 141 1.50 10.50 -10.46
C VAL A 141 2.69 10.62 -11.40
N ASP A 142 2.51 11.23 -12.58
CA ASP A 142 3.56 11.51 -13.56
C ASP A 142 4.34 12.79 -13.25
N SER A 143 3.80 13.71 -12.46
CA SER A 143 4.47 14.95 -12.05
C SER A 143 5.30 14.80 -10.77
N ILE A 144 5.18 13.67 -10.07
CA ILE A 144 5.93 13.41 -8.83
C ILE A 144 7.35 12.98 -9.18
N GLY A 145 8.30 13.87 -8.86
CA GLY A 145 9.73 13.69 -9.00
C GLY A 145 10.45 13.55 -7.64
N GLN A 146 11.77 13.71 -7.66
CA GLN A 146 12.59 13.65 -6.45
C GLN A 146 12.28 14.77 -5.43
N PRO A 147 12.03 16.03 -5.84
CA PRO A 147 11.71 17.11 -4.89
C PRO A 147 10.46 16.80 -4.05
N GLU A 148 9.40 16.29 -4.68
CA GLU A 148 8.14 15.95 -4.01
C GLU A 148 8.32 14.79 -3.03
N VAL A 149 9.15 13.81 -3.38
CA VAL A 149 9.53 12.72 -2.46
C VAL A 149 10.30 13.27 -1.26
N LEU A 150 11.27 14.15 -1.49
CA LEU A 150 12.07 14.76 -0.42
C LEU A 150 11.23 15.64 0.51
N MET A 151 10.22 16.35 -0.01
CA MET A 151 9.26 17.09 0.80
C MET A 151 8.55 16.18 1.81
N CYS A 152 8.22 14.95 1.42
CA CYS A 152 7.62 13.96 2.30
C CYS A 152 8.59 13.40 3.34
N LEU A 153 9.80 13.02 2.91
CA LEU A 153 10.75 12.26 3.73
C LEU A 153 11.58 13.14 4.69
N SER A 154 12.08 14.28 4.23
CA SER A 154 13.06 15.10 4.98
C SER A 154 12.58 15.50 6.38
N PRO A 155 11.32 15.94 6.59
CA PRO A 155 10.85 16.38 7.91
C PRO A 155 10.78 15.28 8.97
N VAL A 156 10.82 14.02 8.58
CA VAL A 156 10.71 12.87 9.50
C VAL A 156 11.95 11.98 9.47
N TRP A 157 12.93 12.31 8.62
CA TRP A 157 14.03 11.40 8.29
C TRP A 157 14.95 11.10 9.46
N THR A 158 15.30 12.12 10.25
CA THR A 158 16.22 12.00 11.38
C THR A 158 15.48 11.56 12.64
N ASP A 159 14.42 12.29 13.01
CA ASP A 159 13.73 12.09 14.30
C ASP A 159 12.86 10.83 14.32
N LYS A 160 12.27 10.47 13.17
CA LYS A 160 11.35 9.32 13.04
C LYS A 160 11.82 8.40 11.91
N HIS A 161 13.10 8.02 11.93
CA HIS A 161 13.76 7.33 10.82
C HIS A 161 13.05 6.06 10.34
N GLU A 162 12.54 5.22 11.25
CA GLU A 162 11.78 4.02 10.88
C GLU A 162 10.45 4.36 10.18
N THR A 163 9.75 5.41 10.63
CA THR A 163 8.55 5.93 9.96
C THR A 163 8.90 6.46 8.57
N ALA A 164 10.02 7.19 8.44
CA ALA A 164 10.49 7.71 7.16
C ALA A 164 10.85 6.59 6.17
N ARG A 165 11.52 5.52 6.61
CA ARG A 165 11.81 4.34 5.79
C ARG A 165 10.52 3.66 5.30
N ARG A 166 9.55 3.46 6.19
CA ARG A 166 8.25 2.89 5.82
C ARG A 166 7.50 3.79 4.85
N LEU A 167 7.51 5.10 5.08
CA LEU A 167 6.91 6.08 4.17
C LEU A 167 7.53 6.00 2.77
N ALA A 168 8.87 5.98 2.68
CA ALA A 168 9.58 5.84 1.40
C ALA A 168 9.18 4.55 0.66
N GLN A 169 9.17 3.41 1.35
CA GLN A 169 8.75 2.13 0.75
C GLN A 169 7.31 2.17 0.20
N ARG A 170 6.41 2.86 0.90
CA ARG A 170 5.00 2.97 0.50
C ARG A 170 4.82 3.93 -0.67
N ILE A 171 5.48 5.10 -0.65
CA ILE A 171 5.52 6.01 -1.81
C ILE A 171 6.07 5.29 -3.03
N LYS A 172 7.20 4.57 -2.87
CA LYS A 172 7.81 3.77 -3.93
C LYS A 172 6.80 2.79 -4.52
N THR A 173 6.12 2.04 -3.66
CA THR A 173 5.09 1.07 -4.06
C THR A 173 3.98 1.71 -4.90
N VAL A 174 3.44 2.85 -4.46
CA VAL A 174 2.36 3.56 -5.17
C VAL A 174 2.84 3.99 -6.56
N LEU A 175 4.05 4.55 -6.66
CA LEU A 175 4.62 4.99 -7.93
C LEU A 175 4.99 3.82 -8.85
N ASP A 176 5.46 2.69 -8.31
CA ASP A 176 5.72 1.48 -9.10
C ASP A 176 4.43 0.90 -9.71
N VAL A 177 3.32 0.91 -8.95
CA VAL A 177 2.00 0.49 -9.47
C VAL A 177 1.47 1.48 -10.49
N ALA A 178 1.67 2.79 -10.29
CA ALA A 178 1.33 3.78 -11.31
C ALA A 178 2.10 3.54 -12.61
N LYS A 179 3.39 3.18 -12.52
CA LYS A 179 4.23 2.83 -13.67
C LYS A 179 3.75 1.57 -14.37
N SER A 180 3.43 0.50 -13.64
CA SER A 180 2.93 -0.75 -14.24
C SER A 180 1.58 -0.57 -14.94
N LYS A 181 0.74 0.35 -14.45
CA LYS A 181 -0.52 0.75 -15.09
C LYS A 181 -0.33 1.73 -16.25
N GLY A 182 0.91 2.14 -16.57
CA GLY A 182 1.22 3.06 -17.65
C GLY A 182 0.83 4.53 -17.37
N PHE A 183 0.62 4.91 -16.11
CA PHE A 183 0.30 6.29 -15.72
C PHE A 183 1.53 7.18 -15.50
N ARG A 184 2.73 6.58 -15.43
CA ARG A 184 4.00 7.31 -15.38
C ARG A 184 5.10 6.51 -16.06
N SER A 185 6.19 7.18 -16.41
CA SER A 185 7.38 6.58 -17.03
C SER A 185 8.65 6.92 -16.22
N GLY A 186 9.80 6.45 -16.71
CA GLY A 186 11.10 6.74 -16.09
C GLY A 186 11.39 5.93 -14.82
N GLU A 187 12.47 6.32 -14.15
CA GLU A 187 12.88 5.77 -12.86
C GLU A 187 11.90 6.18 -11.76
N ASN A 188 11.80 5.37 -10.70
CA ASN A 188 11.06 5.75 -9.51
C ASN A 188 11.86 6.78 -8.70
N PRO A 189 11.34 7.99 -8.43
CA PRO A 189 12.09 9.04 -7.75
C PRO A 189 12.52 8.64 -6.33
N VAL A 190 11.82 7.69 -5.69
CA VAL A 190 12.26 7.17 -4.40
C VAL A 190 13.56 6.39 -4.52
N THR A 191 13.72 5.59 -5.58
CA THR A 191 14.96 4.86 -5.85
C THR A 191 16.10 5.85 -6.10
N ALA A 192 15.89 6.84 -6.97
CA ALA A 192 16.89 7.87 -7.26
C ALA A 192 17.33 8.65 -6.01
N VAL A 193 16.39 9.03 -5.13
CA VAL A 193 16.72 9.69 -3.84
C VAL A 193 17.56 8.80 -2.93
N GLN A 194 17.28 7.49 -2.90
CA GLN A 194 18.03 6.52 -2.09
C GLN A 194 19.45 6.30 -2.64
N ASP A 195 19.58 6.16 -3.95
CA ASP A 195 20.86 5.87 -4.63
C ASP A 195 21.79 7.09 -4.61
N ALA A 196 21.23 8.29 -4.79
CA ALA A 196 21.97 9.54 -4.69
C ALA A 196 22.37 9.89 -3.24
N LYS A 197 21.86 9.16 -2.23
CA LYS A 197 22.15 9.38 -0.79
C LYS A 197 21.92 10.83 -0.35
N VAL A 198 20.88 11.47 -0.91
CA VAL A 198 20.58 12.90 -0.69
C VAL A 198 20.17 13.16 0.77
N LEU A 199 19.62 12.15 1.43
CA LEU A 199 19.21 12.21 2.83
C LEU A 199 20.35 11.73 3.75
N PRO A 200 20.53 12.36 4.93
CA PRO A 200 21.66 12.06 5.81
C PRO A 200 21.63 10.61 6.31
N LYS A 201 22.81 10.02 6.48
CA LYS A 201 22.95 8.66 7.01
C LYS A 201 22.63 8.64 8.50
N VAL A 202 21.49 8.05 8.86
CA VAL A 202 21.11 7.86 10.27
C VAL A 202 21.77 6.58 10.81
N LYS A 203 22.68 6.74 11.78
CA LYS A 203 23.27 5.62 12.53
C LYS A 203 22.37 5.26 13.71
N ALA A 204 21.22 4.66 13.46
CA ALA A 204 20.39 4.10 14.52
C ALA A 204 20.96 2.73 14.92
N LYS A 205 21.51 2.60 16.13
CA LYS A 205 21.76 1.27 16.70
C LYS A 205 20.40 0.62 17.01
N PRO A 206 20.15 -0.64 16.63
CA PRO A 206 18.95 -1.35 17.05
C PRO A 206 18.87 -1.31 18.57
N LYS A 207 17.86 -0.62 19.13
CA LYS A 207 17.54 -0.76 20.55
C LYS A 207 16.80 -2.08 20.70
N HIS A 208 17.50 -3.08 21.25
CA HIS A 208 16.85 -4.32 21.66
C HIS A 208 15.81 -4.01 22.73
N HIS A 209 14.76 -4.82 22.78
CA HIS A 209 13.81 -4.76 23.87
C HIS A 209 14.55 -5.04 25.18
N SER A 210 14.48 -4.10 26.12
CA SER A 210 15.12 -4.30 27.41
C SER A 210 14.50 -5.50 28.12
N ALA A 211 15.39 -6.36 28.64
CA ALA A 211 15.08 -7.61 29.30
C ALA A 211 15.61 -7.57 30.74
N MET A 212 14.90 -8.22 31.65
CA MET A 212 15.35 -8.40 33.03
C MET A 212 16.60 -9.29 33.04
N ALA A 213 17.53 -9.12 33.98
CA ALA A 213 18.60 -10.10 34.13
C ALA A 213 18.00 -11.44 34.58
N TRP A 214 18.44 -12.57 34.02
CA TRP A 214 17.85 -13.87 34.32
C TRP A 214 17.91 -14.22 35.82
N GLN A 215 18.89 -13.66 36.53
CA GLN A 215 19.07 -13.79 37.98
C GLN A 215 17.97 -13.10 38.80
N ASP A 216 17.37 -12.03 38.26
CA ASP A 216 16.32 -11.25 38.93
C ASP A 216 14.92 -11.84 38.66
N VAL A 217 14.78 -12.65 37.61
CA VAL A 217 13.49 -13.25 37.20
C VAL A 217 12.86 -14.09 38.31
N PRO A 218 13.58 -14.94 39.08
CA PRO A 218 12.98 -15.70 40.17
C PRO A 218 12.33 -14.83 41.25
N ALA A 219 12.98 -13.75 41.67
CA ALA A 219 12.44 -12.82 42.66
C ALA A 219 11.21 -12.08 42.12
N PHE A 220 11.29 -11.61 40.87
CA PHE A 220 10.16 -11.00 40.18
C PHE A 220 8.97 -11.96 40.02
N TYR A 221 9.23 -13.22 39.67
CA TYR A 221 8.19 -14.25 39.51
C TYR A 221 7.52 -14.58 40.86
N ALA A 222 8.30 -14.65 41.94
CA ALA A 222 7.76 -14.82 43.29
C ALA A 222 6.83 -13.65 43.66
N ASP A 223 7.24 -12.41 43.35
CA ASP A 223 6.40 -11.22 43.55
C ASP A 223 5.13 -11.28 42.70
N LEU A 224 5.21 -11.66 41.42
CA LEU A 224 4.02 -11.85 40.57
C LEU A 224 3.00 -12.82 41.16
N LYS A 225 3.46 -13.88 41.82
CA LYS A 225 2.60 -14.92 42.40
C LYS A 225 1.69 -14.39 43.51
N THR A 226 2.08 -13.32 44.20
CA THR A 226 1.29 -12.71 45.28
C THR A 226 0.12 -11.85 44.77
N ARG A 227 0.07 -11.59 43.46
CA ARG A 227 -0.93 -10.70 42.86
C ARG A 227 -2.12 -11.48 42.32
N ASP A 228 -3.30 -11.12 42.81
CA ASP A 228 -4.56 -11.58 42.26
C ASP A 228 -4.99 -10.72 41.06
N ALA A 229 -4.36 -10.97 39.92
CA ALA A 229 -4.69 -10.29 38.67
C ALA A 229 -4.48 -11.22 37.47
N MET A 230 -5.42 -11.22 36.52
CA MET A 230 -5.29 -12.00 35.27
C MET A 230 -4.01 -11.65 34.50
N ALA A 231 -3.63 -10.37 34.49
CA ALA A 231 -2.39 -9.93 33.85
C ALA A 231 -1.15 -10.53 34.50
N ALA A 232 -1.17 -10.82 35.81
CA ALA A 232 -0.06 -11.46 36.50
C ALA A 232 0.04 -12.93 36.09
N LYS A 233 -1.09 -13.65 36.04
CA LYS A 233 -1.14 -15.04 35.54
C LYS A 233 -0.64 -15.15 34.10
N ALA A 234 -1.10 -14.27 33.21
CA ALA A 234 -0.64 -14.22 31.82
C ALA A 234 0.87 -13.93 31.71
N LEU A 235 1.40 -13.04 32.56
CA LEU A 235 2.83 -12.72 32.56
C LEU A 235 3.68 -13.86 33.12
N MET A 236 3.23 -14.51 34.20
CA MET A 236 3.85 -15.73 34.73
C MET A 236 3.94 -16.81 33.64
N PHE A 237 2.84 -17.06 32.94
CA PHE A 237 2.81 -18.03 31.85
C PHE A 237 3.72 -17.62 30.69
N THR A 238 3.81 -16.33 30.38
CA THR A 238 4.75 -15.79 29.37
C THR A 238 6.20 -16.04 29.76
N CYS A 239 6.57 -15.83 31.04
CA CYS A 239 7.90 -16.12 31.55
C CYS A 239 8.25 -17.61 31.46
N LEU A 240 7.30 -18.50 31.79
CA LEU A 240 7.54 -19.95 31.74
C LEU A 240 7.67 -20.47 30.31
N THR A 241 6.89 -19.96 29.37
CA THR A 241 6.79 -20.49 28.00
C THR A 241 7.72 -19.81 27.00
N GLY A 242 8.13 -18.56 27.26
CA GLY A 242 8.84 -17.74 26.27
C GLY A 242 7.99 -17.37 25.04
N SER A 243 6.68 -17.66 25.07
CA SER A 243 5.76 -17.40 23.97
C SER A 243 5.51 -15.90 23.79
N ARG A 244 5.06 -15.49 22.59
CA ARG A 244 4.78 -14.07 22.33
C ARG A 244 3.54 -13.63 23.11
N THR A 245 3.50 -12.35 23.52
CA THR A 245 2.33 -11.75 24.16
C THR A 245 1.02 -12.06 23.43
N GLY A 246 0.98 -11.87 22.11
CA GLY A 246 -0.22 -12.16 21.33
C GLY A 246 -0.61 -13.64 21.32
N GLU A 247 0.37 -14.56 21.42
CA GLU A 247 0.14 -16.01 21.49
C GLU A 247 -0.53 -16.37 22.81
N VAL A 248 0.04 -15.92 23.93
CA VAL A 248 -0.45 -16.15 25.29
C VAL A 248 -1.83 -15.53 25.49
N LEU A 249 -2.00 -14.26 25.16
CA LEU A 249 -3.28 -13.57 25.38
C LEU A 249 -4.41 -14.14 24.51
N GLY A 250 -4.09 -14.68 23.33
CA GLY A 250 -5.06 -15.31 22.44
C GLY A 250 -5.34 -16.78 22.76
N MET A 251 -4.63 -17.38 23.71
CA MET A 251 -4.71 -18.81 24.04
C MET A 251 -6.14 -19.24 24.38
N GLN A 252 -6.60 -20.32 23.76
CA GLN A 252 -7.95 -20.87 23.96
C GLN A 252 -7.88 -22.26 24.60
N TRP A 253 -8.92 -22.63 25.35
CA TRP A 253 -8.95 -23.94 26.02
C TRP A 253 -8.94 -25.13 25.04
N GLY A 254 -9.52 -24.97 23.85
CA GLY A 254 -9.47 -25.99 22.80
C GLY A 254 -8.07 -26.24 22.22
N GLU A 255 -7.08 -25.40 22.55
CA GLU A 255 -5.69 -25.56 22.14
C GLU A 255 -4.85 -26.35 23.16
N VAL A 256 -5.42 -26.64 24.34
CA VAL A 256 -4.75 -27.33 25.44
C VAL A 256 -5.21 -28.77 25.46
N ASP A 257 -4.26 -29.68 25.26
CA ASP A 257 -4.43 -31.12 25.51
C ASP A 257 -3.94 -31.44 26.94
N PRO A 258 -4.85 -31.69 27.90
CA PRO A 258 -4.44 -32.00 29.27
C PRO A 258 -3.77 -33.36 29.39
N ALA A 259 -4.16 -34.33 28.55
CA ALA A 259 -3.63 -35.69 28.61
C ALA A 259 -2.19 -35.74 28.08
N ALA A 260 -1.93 -35.06 26.95
CA ALA A 260 -0.59 -34.92 26.40
C ALA A 260 0.23 -33.80 27.09
N ARG A 261 -0.38 -33.04 28.00
CA ARG A 261 0.19 -31.84 28.63
C ARG A 261 0.80 -30.90 27.60
N LEU A 262 0.01 -30.54 26.59
CA LEU A 262 0.50 -29.81 25.43
C LEU A 262 -0.39 -28.63 25.10
N TRP A 263 0.20 -27.46 24.90
CA TRP A 263 -0.47 -26.34 24.25
C TRP A 263 -0.04 -26.25 22.78
N THR A 264 -1.02 -26.21 21.88
CA THR A 264 -0.81 -26.09 20.44
C THR A 264 -1.31 -24.75 19.92
N CYS A 265 -0.39 -23.79 19.75
CA CYS A 265 -0.70 -22.48 19.19
C CYS A 265 -0.91 -22.58 17.67
N PRO A 266 -2.08 -22.18 17.14
CA PRO A 266 -2.43 -22.35 15.73
C PRO A 266 -1.61 -21.41 14.82
N GLU A 267 -1.42 -21.84 13.57
CA GLU A 267 -0.67 -21.10 12.55
C GLU A 267 -1.16 -19.66 12.33
N GLY A 268 -2.47 -19.42 12.47
CA GLY A 268 -3.08 -18.10 12.30
C GLY A 268 -2.63 -17.07 13.34
N ARG A 269 -2.18 -17.53 14.52
CA ARG A 269 -1.62 -16.67 15.58
C ARG A 269 -0.10 -16.58 15.51
N MET A 270 0.54 -17.45 14.74
CA MET A 270 1.99 -17.51 14.60
C MET A 270 2.48 -16.59 13.49
N LYS A 271 3.44 -15.71 13.81
CA LYS A 271 4.04 -14.79 12.83
C LYS A 271 4.67 -15.51 11.63
N GLY A 272 5.19 -16.72 11.86
CA GLY A 272 5.79 -17.57 10.83
C GLY A 272 4.81 -18.39 10.01
N GLY A 273 3.52 -18.43 10.38
CA GLY A 273 2.52 -19.29 9.72
C GLY A 273 2.77 -20.78 9.89
N VAL A 274 3.47 -21.18 10.96
CA VAL A 274 3.71 -22.58 11.33
C VAL A 274 3.19 -22.77 12.74
N LEU A 275 2.42 -23.84 12.94
CA LEU A 275 1.91 -24.25 14.23
C LEU A 275 3.05 -24.45 15.25
N HIS A 276 2.82 -24.00 16.49
CA HIS A 276 3.83 -24.07 17.55
C HIS A 276 3.32 -24.88 18.73
N ARG A 277 4.12 -25.84 19.17
CA ARG A 277 3.80 -26.77 20.26
C ARG A 277 4.65 -26.42 21.48
N VAL A 278 3.99 -26.22 22.61
CA VAL A 278 4.61 -25.87 23.89
C VAL A 278 4.25 -26.95 24.92
N PRO A 279 5.21 -27.78 25.37
CA PRO A 279 4.98 -28.72 26.47
C PRO A 279 4.65 -27.97 27.77
N LEU A 280 3.63 -28.44 28.49
CA LEU A 280 3.11 -27.81 29.71
C LEU A 280 3.66 -28.47 30.96
N GLY A 281 4.62 -27.81 31.62
CA GLY A 281 5.16 -28.22 32.91
C GLY A 281 4.19 -27.97 34.08
N ASP A 282 4.48 -28.50 35.27
CA ASP A 282 3.56 -28.43 36.41
C ASP A 282 3.28 -26.99 36.83
N GLN A 283 4.29 -26.13 36.79
CA GLN A 283 4.14 -24.70 37.09
C GLN A 283 3.25 -23.98 36.07
N MET A 284 3.27 -24.40 34.80
CA MET A 284 2.43 -23.81 33.76
C MET A 284 0.97 -24.20 33.98
N LEU A 285 0.72 -25.49 34.27
CA LEU A 285 -0.60 -26.02 34.59
C LEU A 285 -1.17 -25.37 35.87
N ALA A 286 -0.35 -25.23 36.92
CA ALA A 286 -0.75 -24.55 38.15
C ALA A 286 -1.15 -23.07 37.95
N VAL A 287 -0.67 -22.42 36.87
CA VAL A 287 -1.09 -21.06 36.50
C VAL A 287 -2.44 -21.07 35.78
N ILE A 288 -2.66 -22.01 34.86
CA ILE A 288 -3.83 -21.99 33.97
C ILE A 288 -5.01 -22.79 34.50
N ASP A 289 -4.83 -23.95 35.12
CA ASP A 289 -5.95 -24.84 35.47
C ASP A 289 -7.02 -24.21 36.37
N PRO A 290 -6.68 -23.38 37.39
CA PRO A 290 -7.70 -22.65 38.17
C PRO A 290 -8.55 -21.72 37.30
N LEU A 291 -8.03 -21.25 36.17
CA LEU A 291 -8.73 -20.34 35.26
C LEU A 291 -9.87 -21.04 34.49
N ARG A 292 -9.94 -22.38 34.50
CA ARG A 292 -11.05 -23.13 33.88
C ARG A 292 -12.39 -22.85 34.54
N GLU A 293 -12.39 -22.50 35.83
CA GLU A 293 -13.61 -22.19 36.59
C GLU A 293 -14.38 -20.99 36.04
N MET A 294 -13.70 -20.08 35.34
CA MET A 294 -14.35 -18.93 34.69
C MET A 294 -15.24 -19.33 33.50
N GLN A 295 -15.12 -20.56 33.00
CA GLN A 295 -15.87 -21.07 31.84
C GLN A 295 -15.76 -20.17 30.60
N SER A 296 -14.60 -19.55 30.41
CA SER A 296 -14.31 -18.73 29.23
C SER A 296 -13.92 -19.59 28.03
N GLU A 297 -13.96 -19.02 26.82
CA GLU A 297 -13.32 -19.60 25.63
C GLU A 297 -11.79 -19.42 25.71
N TYR A 298 -11.34 -18.31 26.29
CA TYR A 298 -9.94 -17.92 26.40
C TYR A 298 -9.36 -18.32 27.75
N VAL A 299 -8.10 -18.75 27.76
CA VAL A 299 -7.39 -19.10 29.02
C VAL A 299 -7.19 -17.84 29.88
N PHE A 300 -6.80 -16.72 29.25
CA PHE A 300 -6.62 -15.43 29.92
C PHE A 300 -7.73 -14.46 29.48
N GLU A 301 -8.89 -14.56 30.12
CA GLU A 301 -10.05 -13.72 29.84
C GLU A 301 -9.86 -12.26 30.30
N GLY A 302 -10.31 -11.30 29.48
CA GLY A 302 -10.33 -9.89 29.84
C GLY A 302 -11.56 -9.49 30.67
N GLN A 303 -11.75 -8.19 30.89
CA GLN A 303 -12.93 -7.68 31.60
C GLN A 303 -14.24 -7.94 30.85
N LYS A 304 -14.18 -8.05 29.52
CA LYS A 304 -15.34 -8.44 28.70
C LYS A 304 -15.35 -9.96 28.58
N ARG A 305 -16.46 -10.57 29.02
CA ARG A 305 -16.67 -12.02 28.97
C ARG A 305 -16.49 -12.57 27.55
N HIS A 306 -15.87 -13.74 27.46
CA HIS A 306 -15.46 -14.46 26.25
C HIS A 306 -14.61 -13.61 25.29
N LYS A 307 -13.79 -12.72 25.84
CA LYS A 307 -12.78 -11.96 25.09
C LYS A 307 -11.41 -12.08 25.75
N PRO A 308 -10.34 -12.13 24.95
CA PRO A 308 -9.00 -12.21 25.50
C PRO A 308 -8.64 -10.94 26.27
N LEU A 309 -7.70 -11.09 27.20
CA LEU A 309 -7.10 -9.98 27.91
C LEU A 309 -6.43 -9.00 26.93
N SER A 310 -6.52 -7.70 27.23
CA SER A 310 -5.98 -6.63 26.37
C SER A 310 -4.46 -6.76 26.20
N ASN A 311 -3.96 -6.44 24.99
CA ASN A 311 -2.53 -6.44 24.67
C ASN A 311 -1.69 -5.51 25.57
N MET A 312 -2.31 -4.50 26.20
CA MET A 312 -1.64 -3.59 27.13
C MET A 312 -1.62 -4.08 28.58
N ALA A 313 -2.37 -5.14 28.92
CA ALA A 313 -2.60 -5.53 30.31
C ALA A 313 -1.30 -5.90 31.06
N MET A 314 -0.45 -6.75 30.47
CA MET A 314 0.83 -7.13 31.07
C MET A 314 1.80 -5.94 31.16
N LEU A 315 1.81 -5.05 30.16
CA LEU A 315 2.64 -3.83 30.20
C LEU A 315 2.19 -2.88 31.33
N MET A 316 0.87 -2.69 31.49
CA MET A 316 0.32 -1.87 32.56
C MET A 316 0.52 -2.50 33.94
N LEU A 317 0.59 -3.84 34.03
CA LEU A 317 1.00 -4.51 35.25
C LEU A 317 2.45 -4.16 35.62
N LEU A 318 3.41 -4.32 34.70
CA LEU A 318 4.81 -3.97 34.94
C LEU A 318 4.96 -2.51 35.43
N ARG A 319 4.23 -1.57 34.81
CA ARG A 319 4.22 -0.16 35.24
C ARG A 319 3.68 0.03 36.66
N ARG A 320 2.59 -0.66 37.02
CA ARG A 320 2.04 -0.60 38.39
C ARG A 320 2.97 -1.23 39.42
N MET A 321 3.75 -2.23 39.01
CA MET A 321 4.79 -2.84 39.84
C MET A 321 6.07 -1.99 39.91
N GLN A 322 6.12 -0.84 39.22
CA GLN A 322 7.31 0.01 39.11
C GLN A 322 8.54 -0.76 38.58
N VAL A 323 8.30 -1.78 37.75
CA VAL A 323 9.37 -2.51 37.05
C VAL A 323 9.76 -1.70 35.82
N GLU A 324 10.83 -0.94 35.98
CA GLU A 324 11.39 -0.10 34.92
C GLU A 324 12.44 -0.85 34.09
N GLY A 325 12.73 -0.33 32.89
CA GLY A 325 13.80 -0.89 32.06
C GLY A 325 13.55 -2.31 31.55
N VAL A 326 12.32 -2.85 31.65
CA VAL A 326 11.96 -4.18 31.14
C VAL A 326 10.70 -4.10 30.30
N THR A 327 10.62 -4.94 29.27
CA THR A 327 9.41 -5.10 28.46
C THR A 327 8.88 -6.52 28.58
N VAL A 328 7.57 -6.72 28.37
CA VAL A 328 6.97 -8.07 28.32
C VAL A 328 7.68 -8.94 27.27
N HIS A 329 8.07 -8.35 26.14
CA HIS A 329 8.83 -9.05 25.10
C HIS A 329 10.24 -9.46 25.56
N GLY A 330 10.85 -8.69 26.47
CA GLY A 330 12.18 -8.94 27.03
C GLY A 330 12.27 -10.25 27.82
N PHE A 331 11.20 -10.67 28.51
CA PHE A 331 11.14 -11.97 29.21
C PHE A 331 11.24 -13.19 28.29
N ARG A 332 11.21 -13.00 26.97
CA ARG A 332 11.41 -14.07 25.98
C ARG A 332 12.88 -14.26 25.61
N SER A 333 13.75 -13.40 26.12
CA SER A 333 15.20 -13.42 25.90
C SER A 333 16.00 -13.49 27.21
N THR A 334 15.32 -13.77 28.33
CA THR A 334 15.90 -13.99 29.67
C THR A 334 16.08 -15.46 29.93
#